data_AF-A0A7K4F0I2-F1
#
_entry.id   AF-A0A7K4F0I2-F1
#
_cell.length_a   1.000
_cell.length_b   1.000
_cell.length_c   1.000
_cell.angle_alpha   90.00
_cell.angle_beta   90.00
_cell.angle_gamma   90.00
#
_symmetry.space_group_name_H-M   'P 1'
#
loop_
_entity.id
_entity.type
_entity.pdbx_description
1 polymer ?
#
loop_
_entity_poly.entity_id
_entity_poly.type
_entity_poly.pdbx_seq_one_letter_code
_entity_poly.pdbx_strand_id
1 'polypeptide(L)' 'MAHSFILIKKFLEEPYSNILGYPKATKSQIKSRINELEKLKIKSISLTGPTTLGNLAILGKGYVGVVVIA' A
#
# COMPACT_ATOMS: atom_id res chain seq x y z
N MET A 1 18.32 -9.69 -1.24
CA MET A 1 17.86 -8.30 -1.46
C MET A 1 16.95 -7.93 -0.30
N ALA A 2 17.22 -6.82 0.40
CA ALA A 2 16.46 -6.46 1.59
C ALA A 2 15.00 -6.15 1.21
N HIS A 3 14.07 -7.01 1.61
CA HIS A 3 12.65 -6.72 1.46
C HIS A 3 12.30 -5.59 2.42
N SER A 4 12.07 -4.39 1.90
CA SER A 4 11.63 -3.25 2.70
C SER A 4 10.17 -3.44 3.09
N PHE A 5 9.96 -4.04 4.27
CA PHE A 5 8.64 -4.13 4.89
C PHE A 5 8.28 -2.79 5.52
N ILE A 6 7.16 -2.22 5.09
CA ILE A 6 6.66 -0.94 5.58
C ILE A 6 5.44 -1.21 6.47
N LEU A 7 5.44 -0.66 7.68
CA LEU A 7 4.30 -0.77 8.59
C LEU A 7 3.06 -0.13 7.98
N ILE A 8 1.90 -0.79 8.13
CA ILE A 8 0.62 -0.31 7.58
C ILE A 8 0.25 1.11 8.06
N LYS A 9 0.70 1.51 9.26
CA LYS A 9 0.48 2.85 9.83
C LYS A 9 1.12 3.96 8.98
N LYS A 10 2.23 3.68 8.30
CA LYS A 10 2.90 4.64 7.40
C LYS A 10 2.11 4.90 6.11
N PHE A 11 1.14 4.04 5.77
CA PHE A 11 0.28 4.23 4.60
C PHE A 11 -0.82 5.27 4.80
N LEU A 12 -0.89 5.92 5.98
CA LEU A 12 -1.72 7.12 6.17
C LEU A 12 -1.13 8.35 5.48
N GLU A 13 0.18 8.35 5.24
CA GLU A 13 0.93 9.50 4.73
C GLU A 13 1.46 9.25 3.31
N GLU A 14 1.62 10.32 2.55
CA GLU A 14 2.28 10.26 1.25
C GLU A 14 3.78 9.94 1.42
N PRO A 15 4.39 9.19 0.49
CA PRO A 15 3.81 8.70 -0.77
C PRO A 15 3.04 7.37 -0.66
N TYR A 16 3.04 6.70 0.50
CA TYR A 16 2.50 5.34 0.67
C TYR A 16 0.97 5.29 0.61
N SER A 17 0.31 6.35 1.06
CA SER A 17 -1.14 6.54 0.96
C SER A 17 -1.67 6.38 -0.47
N ASN A 18 -0.86 6.72 -1.48
CA ASN A 18 -1.21 6.56 -2.89
C ASN A 18 -1.34 5.09 -3.32
N ILE A 19 -0.74 4.15 -2.59
CA ILE A 19 -0.88 2.70 -2.86
C ILE A 19 -2.25 2.21 -2.39
N LEU A 20 -2.62 2.48 -1.13
CA LEU A 20 -3.92 2.07 -0.60
C LEU A 20 -5.07 2.84 -1.24
N GLY A 21 -4.80 4.08 -1.66
CA GLY A 21 -5.74 4.98 -2.28
C GLY A 21 -5.72 4.99 -3.80
N TYR A 22 -5.03 4.06 -4.47
CA TYR A 22 -4.92 4.09 -5.92
C TYR A 22 -6.28 3.92 -6.62
N PRO A 23 -6.58 4.68 -7.69
CA PRO A 23 -5.79 5.79 -8.26
C PRO A 23 -6.02 7.13 -7.55
N LYS A 24 -7.18 7.30 -6.88
CA LYS A 24 -7.51 8.44 -6.01
C LYS A 24 -8.35 7.93 -4.84
N ALA A 25 -8.01 8.37 -3.63
CA ALA A 25 -8.83 8.13 -2.45
C ALA A 25 -8.78 9.31 -1.49
N THR A 26 -9.82 9.42 -0.68
CA THR A 26 -9.89 10.37 0.43
C THR A 26 -9.19 9.80 1.67
N LYS A 27 -8.73 10.67 2.58
CA LYS A 27 -8.14 10.26 3.86
C LYS A 27 -9.03 9.29 4.65
N SER A 28 -10.36 9.46 4.56
CA SER A 28 -11.34 8.57 5.20
C SER A 28 -11.30 7.15 4.63
N GLN A 29 -11.26 7.02 3.30
CA GLN A 29 -11.16 5.72 2.63
C GLN A 29 -9.84 5.01 2.96
N ILE A 30 -8.72 5.74 2.99
CA ILE A 30 -7.41 5.17 3.37
C ILE A 30 -7.44 4.65 4.80
N LYS A 31 -8.03 5.41 5.73
CA LYS A 31 -8.19 4.97 7.12
C LYS A 31 -9.08 3.72 7.23
N SER A 32 -10.17 3.64 6.47
CA SER A 32 -11.01 2.44 6.43
C SER A 32 -10.24 1.21 5.96
N ARG A 33 -9.43 1.35 4.91
CA ARG A 33 -8.60 0.26 4.39
C ARG A 33 -7.52 -0.19 5.38
N ILE A 34 -6.89 0.75 6.10
CA ILE A 34 -5.93 0.39 7.15
C ILE A 34 -6.62 -0.37 8.27
N ASN A 35 -7.83 0.04 8.69
CA ASN A 35 -8.60 -0.69 9.69
C ASN A 35 -8.96 -2.11 9.21
N GLU A 36 -9.26 -2.30 7.92
CA GLU A 36 -9.48 -3.63 7.33
C GLU A 36 -8.20 -4.49 7.39
N LEU A 37 -7.04 -3.92 7.04
CA LEU A 37 -5.75 -4.60 7.15
C LEU A 37 -5.43 -4.98 8.61
N GLU A 38 -5.70 -4.10 9.57
CA GLU A 38 -5.54 -4.39 11.00
C GLU A 38 -6.45 -5.54 11.46
N LYS A 39 -7.71 -5.58 11.00
CA LYS A 39 -8.65 -6.68 11.29
C LYS A 39 -8.16 -8.01 10.71
N LEU A 40 -7.50 -7.98 9.55
CA LEU A 40 -6.86 -9.13 8.92
C LEU A 40 -5.51 -9.50 9.58
N LYS A 41 -5.10 -8.80 10.65
CA LYS A 41 -3.83 -8.99 11.39
C LYS A 41 -2.59 -8.71 10.53
N ILE A 42 -2.72 -7.95 9.46
CA ILE A 42 -1.60 -7.52 8.61
C ILE A 42 -0.88 -6.37 9.33
N LYS A 43 0.44 -6.51 9.54
CA LYS A 43 1.24 -5.50 10.27
C LYS A 43 2.11 -4.66 9.33
N SER A 44 2.52 -5.24 8.22
CA SER A 44 3.44 -4.62 7.26
C SER A 44 3.13 -5.09 5.85
N ILE A 45 3.52 -4.27 4.88
CA ILE A 45 3.40 -4.56 3.46
C ILE A 45 4.79 -4.44 2.85
N SER A 46 5.20 -5.43 2.05
CA SER A 46 6.42 -5.37 1.29
C SER A 46 6.18 -4.65 -0.03
N LEU A 47 6.91 -3.56 -0.24
CA LEU A 47 6.94 -2.83 -1.51
C LEU A 47 8.08 -3.37 -2.37
N THR A 48 7.85 -4.56 -2.91
CA THR A 48 8.79 -5.23 -3.81
C THR A 48 8.06 -5.68 -5.07
N GLY A 49 8.67 -5.48 -6.22
CA GLY A 49 8.12 -5.92 -7.49
C GLY A 49 8.71 -5.19 -8.70
N PRO A 50 8.41 -5.68 -9.91
CA PRO A 50 8.99 -5.14 -11.15
C PRO A 50 8.33 -3.83 -11.60
N THR A 51 7.17 -3.47 -11.04
CA THR A 51 6.40 -2.29 -11.45
C THR A 51 6.58 -1.17 -10.44
N THR A 52 6.59 0.07 -10.91
CA THR A 52 6.66 1.26 -10.04
C THR A 52 5.38 2.08 -10.09
N LEU A 53 4.97 2.58 -8.93
CA LEU A 53 3.96 3.62 -8.78
C LEU A 53 4.65 4.84 -8.19
N GLY A 54 5.08 5.77 -9.06
CA GLY A 54 6.00 6.84 -8.70
C GLY A 54 7.36 6.25 -8.26
N ASN A 55 7.76 6.52 -7.02
CA ASN A 55 9.03 6.02 -6.44
C ASN A 55 8.85 4.70 -5.66
N LEU A 56 7.66 4.10 -5.66
CA LEU A 56 7.35 2.92 -4.88
C LEU A 56 7.29 1.68 -5.76
N ALA A 57 8.02 0.63 -5.39
CA ALA A 57 8.00 -0.66 -6.09
C ALA A 57 6.80 -1.51 -5.64
N ILE A 58 6.05 -2.05 -6.59
CA ILE A 58 4.84 -2.85 -6.39
C ILE A 58 4.89 -4.08 -7.29
N LEU A 59 4.20 -5.15 -6.91
CA LEU A 59 4.16 -6.37 -7.71
C LEU A 59 3.43 -6.14 -9.05
N GLY A 60 2.36 -5.35 -9.01
CA GLY A 60 1.62 -4.96 -10.19
C GLY A 60 0.54 -3.95 -9.86
N LYS A 61 0.08 -3.22 -10.89
CA LYS A 61 -1.10 -2.36 -10.80
C LYS A 61 -2.01 -2.62 -11.99
N GLY A 62 -3.31 -2.70 -11.73
CA GLY A 62 -4.36 -2.62 -12.75
C GLY A 62 -4.88 -1.20 -12.89
N TYR A 63 -6.03 -1.03 -13.55
CA TYR A 63 -6.67 0.28 -13.73
C TYR A 63 -7.12 0.90 -12.39
N VAL A 64 -7.48 0.06 -11.39
CA VAL A 64 -8.00 0.51 -10.08
C VAL A 64 -7.45 -0.27 -8.88
N GLY A 65 -6.48 -1.15 -9.08
CA GLY A 65 -5.97 -2.04 -8.03
C GLY A 65 -4.45 -2.10 -8.01
N VAL A 66 -3.87 -2.24 -6.83
CA VAL A 66 -2.43 -2.46 -6.63
C VAL A 66 -2.23 -3.77 -5.90
N VAL A 67 -1.28 -4.57 -6.38
CA VAL A 67 -0.90 -5.86 -5.79
C VAL A 67 0.38 -5.67 -4.99
N VAL A 68 0.35 -6.08 -3.73
CA VAL A 68 1.46 -6.00 -2.78
C VAL A 68 1.56 -7.31 -1.99
N ILE A 69 2.72 -7.57 -1.41
CA ILE A 69 2.91 -8.72 -0.51
C ILE A 69 2.64 -8.25 0.92
N ALA A 70 1.75 -8.94 1.63
CA ALA A 70 1.35 -8.63 3.01
C ALA A 70 1.92 -9.66 4.00
#